data_AF-A0A2N2YHG7-F1
#
_entry.id   AF-A0A2N2YHG7-F1
#
_cell.length_a   1.000
_cell.length_b   1.000
_cell.length_c   1.000
_cell.angle_alpha   90.00
_cell.angle_beta   90.00
_cell.angle_gamma   90.00
#
_symmetry.space_group_name_H-M   'P 1'
#
loop_
_entity.id
_entity.type
_entity.pdbx_description
1 polymer ?
#
loop_
_entity_poly.entity_id
_entity_poly.type
_entity_poly.pdbx_seq_one_letter_code
_entity_poly.pdbx_strand_id
1 'polypeptide(L)'
;MVAEDEDHQLWNFFGAFIREVNGQVFYKELYQDEGLIYDFNLVIGDTVTINNSRALEELQLILTAVDTMPSENGSIEQWTLESIEFPDVNEIWFRGIGSFSGVMNSGIDVFGGLCGLYSLLCLEEIDTLKYQNPEFSTCYLYLTGIETIQQTKEPVIYYSAQSNQIKIEHLDSGLKIISITDISGRMISRLTTSEEKINIPYSKSTLGIIVVSIVHGQQVLNKKVVIR
;
A
#
# COMPACT_ATOMS: atom_id res chain seq x y z
N MET A 1 10.22 -16.09 -9.88
CA MET A 1 10.54 -14.86 -10.64
C MET A 1 9.55 -13.81 -10.21
N VAL A 2 9.93 -12.54 -10.16
CA VAL A 2 9.04 -11.43 -9.80
C VAL A 2 9.05 -10.43 -10.95
N ALA A 3 7.88 -9.94 -11.33
CA ALA A 3 7.73 -8.86 -12.32
C ALA A 3 7.92 -7.51 -11.61
N GLU A 4 8.76 -6.63 -12.16
CA GLU A 4 9.01 -5.28 -11.61
C GLU A 4 8.20 -4.18 -12.30
N ASP A 5 7.50 -4.52 -13.38
CA ASP A 5 6.67 -3.61 -14.15
C ASP A 5 5.20 -4.05 -14.15
N GLU A 6 4.33 -3.06 -14.34
CA GLU A 6 2.88 -3.24 -14.42
C GLU A 6 2.42 -4.09 -15.61
N ASP A 7 3.25 -4.19 -16.66
CA ASP A 7 2.96 -4.96 -17.87
C ASP A 7 3.53 -6.40 -17.83
N HIS A 8 4.17 -6.78 -16.72
CA HIS A 8 4.82 -8.07 -16.52
C HIS A 8 5.82 -8.46 -17.63
N GLN A 9 6.60 -7.52 -18.15
CA GLN A 9 7.57 -7.77 -19.22
C GLN A 9 9.02 -7.95 -18.72
N LEU A 10 9.34 -7.44 -17.54
CA LEU A 10 10.65 -7.53 -16.92
C LEU A 10 10.59 -8.48 -15.71
N TRP A 11 10.97 -9.73 -15.98
CA TRP A 11 11.02 -10.79 -14.96
C TRP A 11 12.43 -10.96 -14.42
N ASN A 12 12.62 -10.65 -13.14
CA ASN A 12 13.88 -10.94 -12.46
C ASN A 12 13.79 -12.27 -11.71
N PHE A 13 14.84 -13.09 -11.85
CA PHE A 13 15.00 -14.31 -11.07
C PHE A 13 15.52 -13.96 -9.68
N PHE A 14 14.62 -13.86 -8.71
CA PHE A 14 14.95 -13.55 -7.32
C PHE A 14 15.40 -14.76 -6.47
N GLY A 15 15.62 -15.93 -7.09
CA GLY A 15 16.33 -17.03 -6.43
C GLY A 15 15.55 -17.85 -5.41
N ALA A 16 14.21 -17.81 -5.40
CA ALA A 16 13.39 -18.66 -4.54
C ALA A 16 12.84 -19.90 -5.26
N PHE A 17 12.71 -21.00 -4.52
CA PHE A 17 12.17 -22.28 -4.99
C PHE A 17 10.99 -22.71 -4.12
N ILE A 18 9.94 -23.23 -4.75
CA ILE A 18 8.78 -23.84 -4.09
C ILE A 18 8.71 -25.30 -4.52
N ARG A 19 8.46 -26.18 -3.57
CA ARG A 19 8.29 -27.61 -3.81
C ARG A 19 7.08 -28.12 -3.03
N GLU A 20 6.21 -28.84 -3.70
CA GLU A 20 5.05 -29.50 -3.08
C GLU A 20 5.22 -31.02 -3.12
N VAL A 21 5.02 -31.70 -1.99
CA VAL A 21 5.05 -33.16 -1.89
C VAL A 21 3.98 -33.60 -0.90
N ASN A 22 3.02 -34.42 -1.36
CA ASN A 22 1.96 -35.00 -0.53
C ASN A 22 1.18 -33.95 0.30
N GLY A 23 0.81 -32.81 -0.30
CA GLY A 23 0.07 -31.75 0.39
C GLY A 23 0.91 -30.88 1.33
N GLN A 24 2.21 -31.14 1.44
CA GLN A 24 3.16 -30.28 2.15
C GLN A 24 3.90 -29.38 1.16
N VAL A 25 3.99 -28.10 1.49
CA VAL A 25 4.64 -27.08 0.65
C VAL A 25 5.87 -26.56 1.36
N PHE A 26 6.99 -26.60 0.65
CA PHE A 26 8.30 -26.15 1.11
C PHE A 26 8.73 -24.94 0.31
N TYR A 27 9.39 -24.00 0.99
CA TYR A 27 9.94 -22.80 0.39
C TYR A 27 11.41 -22.65 0.75
N LYS A 28 12.19 -22.19 -0.23
CA LYS A 28 13.61 -21.93 -0.06
C LYS A 28 14.01 -20.65 -0.77
N GLU A 29 14.50 -19.68 -0.03
CA GLU A 29 15.18 -18.51 -0.61
C GLU A 29 16.63 -18.77 -0.99
N LEU A 30 17.15 -17.89 -1.83
CA LEU A 30 18.55 -17.92 -2.23
C LEU A 30 19.41 -17.73 -0.96
N TYR A 31 20.27 -18.72 -0.69
CA TYR A 31 21.16 -18.77 0.49
C TYR A 31 20.51 -19.05 1.85
N GLN A 32 19.21 -19.34 1.90
CA GLN A 32 18.54 -19.82 3.11
C GLN A 32 18.29 -21.33 3.04
N ASP A 33 18.01 -21.93 4.20
CA ASP A 33 17.56 -23.32 4.26
C ASP A 33 16.13 -23.46 3.73
N GLU A 34 15.81 -24.65 3.22
CA GLU A 34 14.43 -24.99 2.84
C GLU A 34 13.63 -25.24 4.11
N GLY A 35 12.42 -24.69 4.18
CA GLY A 35 11.52 -24.91 5.30
C GLY A 35 10.07 -25.11 4.87
N LEU A 36 9.30 -25.77 5.74
CA LEU A 36 7.89 -26.04 5.53
C LEU A 36 7.11 -24.73 5.69
N ILE A 37 6.28 -24.37 4.70
CA ILE A 37 5.41 -23.19 4.78
C ILE A 37 3.93 -23.56 4.84
N TYR A 38 3.52 -24.72 4.32
CA TYR A 38 2.15 -25.22 4.48
C TYR A 38 2.11 -26.73 4.64
N ASP A 39 1.13 -27.20 5.41
CA ASP A 39 0.69 -28.60 5.41
C ASP A 39 -0.84 -28.62 5.23
N PHE A 40 -1.31 -29.07 4.07
CA PHE A 40 -2.74 -29.14 3.75
C PHE A 40 -3.38 -30.47 4.15
N ASN A 41 -2.66 -31.31 4.90
CA ASN A 41 -3.20 -32.56 5.46
C ASN A 41 -3.76 -32.39 6.88
N LEU A 42 -3.62 -31.20 7.47
CA LEU A 42 -4.07 -30.93 8.83
C LEU A 42 -5.58 -31.14 8.97
N VAL A 43 -5.99 -31.64 10.13
CA VAL A 43 -7.37 -31.61 10.61
C VAL A 43 -7.48 -30.72 11.85
N ILE A 44 -8.71 -30.29 12.19
CA ILE A 44 -8.94 -29.42 13.35
C ILE A 44 -8.33 -30.06 14.61
N GLY A 45 -7.51 -29.29 15.32
CA GLY A 45 -6.74 -29.70 16.50
C GLY A 45 -5.31 -30.12 16.21
N ASP A 46 -4.93 -30.35 14.95
CA ASP A 46 -3.54 -30.63 14.58
C ASP A 46 -2.67 -29.38 14.73
N THR A 47 -1.38 -29.61 14.98
CA THR A 47 -0.35 -28.58 15.07
C THR A 47 0.65 -28.73 13.92
N VAL A 48 1.10 -27.62 13.37
CA VAL A 48 2.17 -27.55 12.36
C VAL A 48 3.25 -26.59 12.82
N THR A 49 4.52 -26.95 12.60
CA THR A 49 5.65 -26.03 12.75
C THR A 49 6.05 -25.55 11.37
N ILE A 50 5.78 -24.29 11.07
CA ILE A 50 6.24 -23.66 9.84
C ILE A 50 7.62 -23.04 10.06
N ASN A 51 8.48 -23.18 9.06
CA ASN A 51 9.79 -22.55 8.99
C ASN A 51 9.85 -21.80 7.66
N ASN A 52 9.25 -20.61 7.64
CA ASN A 52 9.29 -19.75 6.46
C ASN A 52 10.57 -18.92 6.51
N SER A 53 11.44 -19.03 5.50
CA SER A 53 12.68 -18.26 5.43
C SER A 53 12.46 -16.73 5.35
N ARG A 54 11.21 -16.29 5.12
CA ARG A 54 10.79 -14.87 5.16
C ARG A 54 10.29 -14.41 6.53
N ALA A 55 9.97 -15.35 7.42
CA ALA A 55 9.55 -15.06 8.78
C ALA A 55 10.78 -14.84 9.69
N LEU A 56 10.55 -14.29 10.88
CA LEU A 56 11.62 -14.01 11.83
C LEU A 56 12.18 -15.29 12.47
N GLU A 57 11.32 -16.28 12.68
CA GLU A 57 11.64 -17.56 13.30
C GLU A 57 10.59 -18.62 12.93
N GLU A 58 10.84 -19.87 13.36
CA GLU A 58 9.86 -20.94 13.26
C GLU A 58 8.62 -20.62 14.10
N LEU A 59 7.46 -21.02 13.62
CA LEU A 59 6.19 -20.72 14.26
C LEU A 59 5.34 -21.98 14.39
N GLN A 60 4.74 -22.20 15.56
CA GLN A 60 3.77 -23.28 15.74
C GLN A 60 2.35 -22.75 15.64
N LEU A 61 1.60 -23.40 14.76
CA LEU A 61 0.22 -23.04 14.45
C LEU A 61 -0.68 -24.25 14.71
N ILE A 62 -1.82 -24.02 15.34
CA ILE A 62 -2.86 -25.03 15.55
C ILE A 62 -4.05 -24.70 14.65
N LEU A 63 -4.53 -25.67 13.87
CA LEU A 63 -5.76 -25.49 13.10
C LEU A 63 -6.98 -25.52 14.03
N THR A 64 -7.63 -24.38 14.24
CA THR A 64 -8.75 -24.27 15.20
C THR A 64 -10.12 -24.20 14.54
N ALA A 65 -10.21 -23.72 13.30
CA ALA A 65 -11.46 -23.69 12.55
C ALA A 65 -11.27 -23.93 11.05
N VAL A 66 -12.30 -24.52 10.44
CA VAL A 66 -12.42 -24.66 8.98
C VAL A 66 -13.79 -24.16 8.57
N ASP A 67 -13.80 -23.09 7.78
CA ASP A 67 -14.97 -22.49 7.16
C ASP A 67 -14.97 -22.72 5.64
N THR A 68 -16.09 -22.43 4.99
CA THR A 68 -16.23 -22.55 3.54
C THR A 68 -16.74 -21.24 2.97
N MET A 69 -16.02 -20.70 1.98
CA MET A 69 -16.41 -19.49 1.27
C MET A 69 -16.76 -19.76 -0.19
N PRO A 70 -17.75 -19.07 -0.77
CA PRO A 70 -18.06 -19.19 -2.18
C PRO A 70 -16.93 -18.59 -3.04
N SER A 71 -16.66 -19.23 -4.18
CA SER A 71 -15.76 -18.75 -5.24
C SER A 71 -16.43 -18.98 -6.60
N GLU A 72 -16.00 -18.27 -7.65
CA GLU A 72 -16.52 -18.44 -9.02
C GLU A 72 -16.47 -19.91 -9.49
N ASN A 73 -15.49 -20.68 -9.01
CA ASN A 73 -15.27 -22.07 -9.37
C ASN A 73 -15.75 -23.08 -8.30
N GLY A 74 -16.61 -22.65 -7.37
CA GLY A 74 -17.20 -23.51 -6.35
C GLY A 74 -17.04 -22.95 -4.95
N SER A 75 -16.33 -23.67 -4.09
CA SER A 75 -16.08 -23.25 -2.72
C SER A 75 -14.65 -23.48 -2.31
N ILE A 76 -14.11 -22.58 -1.49
CA ILE A 76 -12.76 -22.66 -0.95
C ILE A 76 -12.88 -22.87 0.56
N GLU A 77 -12.06 -23.77 1.09
CA GLU A 77 -11.94 -23.96 2.53
C GLU A 77 -11.00 -22.89 3.10
N GLN A 78 -11.52 -22.10 4.04
CA GLN A 78 -10.77 -21.13 4.81
C GLN A 78 -10.41 -21.75 6.16
N TRP A 79 -9.14 -21.79 6.48
CA TRP A 79 -8.59 -22.39 7.69
C TRP A 79 -8.12 -21.27 8.61
N THR A 80 -8.58 -21.29 9.86
CA THR A 80 -8.11 -20.39 10.90
C THR A 80 -7.09 -21.13 11.75
N LEU A 81 -5.86 -20.62 11.79
CA LEU A 81 -4.77 -21.16 12.57
C LEU A 81 -4.40 -20.20 13.70
N GLU A 82 -4.32 -20.70 14.91
CA GLU A 82 -3.90 -19.93 16.09
C GLU A 82 -2.41 -20.18 16.38
N SER A 83 -1.67 -19.11 16.66
CA SER A 83 -0.29 -19.25 17.11
C SER A 83 -0.23 -19.71 18.57
N ILE A 84 0.65 -20.69 18.84
CA ILE A 84 0.95 -21.13 20.21
C ILE A 84 1.77 -20.07 20.94
N GLU A 85 2.73 -19.46 20.24
CA GLU A 85 3.65 -18.46 20.78
C GLU A 85 2.98 -17.10 21.00
N PHE A 86 2.02 -16.73 20.14
CA PHE A 86 1.30 -15.47 20.18
C PHE A 86 -0.22 -15.71 20.25
N PRO A 87 -0.74 -16.05 21.44
CA PRO A 87 -2.18 -16.17 21.65
C PRO A 87 -2.88 -14.88 21.23
N ASP A 88 -4.08 -14.99 20.64
CA ASP A 88 -4.87 -13.91 20.05
C ASP A 88 -4.46 -13.43 18.65
N VAL A 89 -3.39 -13.99 18.06
CA VAL A 89 -3.04 -13.74 16.66
C VAL A 89 -3.35 -14.96 15.81
N ASN A 90 -4.26 -14.75 14.85
CA ASN A 90 -4.69 -15.80 13.94
C ASN A 90 -4.07 -15.59 12.57
N GLU A 91 -3.67 -16.68 11.95
CA GLU A 91 -3.36 -16.74 10.54
C GLU A 91 -4.51 -17.41 9.77
N ILE A 92 -4.81 -16.87 8.59
CA ILE A 92 -5.82 -17.44 7.71
C ILE A 92 -5.13 -18.11 6.54
N TRP A 93 -5.40 -19.39 6.32
CA TRP A 93 -5.00 -20.12 5.11
C TRP A 93 -6.22 -20.47 4.26
N PHE A 94 -6.02 -20.57 2.96
CA PHE A 94 -6.96 -21.19 2.04
C PHE A 94 -6.38 -22.52 1.59
N ARG A 95 -7.13 -23.61 1.77
CA ARG A 95 -6.62 -24.94 1.47
C ARG A 95 -6.23 -25.07 -0.01
N GLY A 96 -5.00 -25.52 -0.27
CA GLY A 96 -4.45 -25.66 -1.61
C GLY A 96 -4.02 -24.35 -2.28
N ILE A 97 -4.14 -23.21 -1.58
CA ILE A 97 -3.73 -21.89 -2.06
C ILE A 97 -2.61 -21.32 -1.20
N GLY A 98 -2.74 -21.38 0.13
CA GLY A 98 -1.78 -20.82 1.08
C GLY A 98 -2.36 -19.68 1.91
N SER A 99 -1.49 -18.82 2.43
CA SER A 99 -1.87 -17.77 3.38
C SER A 99 -2.72 -16.66 2.73
N PHE A 100 -3.64 -16.09 3.50
CA PHE A 100 -4.38 -14.88 3.14
C PHE A 100 -3.43 -13.71 2.89
N SER A 101 -2.23 -13.71 3.46
CA SER A 101 -1.20 -12.70 3.16
C SER A 101 -0.36 -12.98 1.92
N GLY A 102 -0.68 -14.04 1.18
CA GLY A 102 -0.03 -14.44 -0.06
C GLY A 102 0.68 -15.79 0.06
N VAL A 103 0.85 -16.45 -1.09
CA VAL A 103 1.34 -17.84 -1.22
C VAL A 103 2.75 -18.07 -0.64
N MET A 104 3.56 -17.03 -0.46
CA MET A 104 4.90 -17.15 0.15
C MET A 104 4.97 -16.60 1.57
N ASN A 105 3.85 -16.12 2.11
CA ASN A 105 3.81 -15.30 3.32
C ASN A 105 3.21 -16.05 4.51
N SER A 106 3.32 -17.39 4.53
CA SER A 106 2.97 -18.19 5.71
C SER A 106 3.70 -17.68 6.96
N GLY A 107 3.00 -17.46 8.07
CA GLY A 107 3.56 -16.98 9.33
C GLY A 107 3.83 -15.49 9.41
N ILE A 108 3.75 -14.74 8.30
CA ILE A 108 4.15 -13.32 8.28
C ILE A 108 3.19 -12.45 9.09
N ASP A 109 1.89 -12.74 9.07
CA ASP A 109 0.90 -11.96 9.81
C ASP A 109 1.06 -12.09 11.33
N VAL A 110 1.57 -13.23 11.81
CA VAL A 110 1.69 -13.50 13.24
C VAL A 110 2.72 -12.59 13.89
N PHE A 111 3.82 -12.28 13.20
CA PHE A 111 4.88 -11.42 13.73
C PHE A 111 4.58 -9.92 13.68
N GLY A 112 3.41 -9.51 13.14
CA GLY A 112 2.90 -8.15 13.23
C GLY A 112 3.78 -7.04 12.62
N GLY A 113 3.42 -6.58 11.43
CA GLY A 113 3.28 -5.14 11.17
C GLY A 113 4.52 -4.21 11.23
N LEU A 114 5.73 -4.62 10.85
CA LEU A 114 6.79 -3.64 10.56
C LEU A 114 6.73 -3.08 9.13
N CYS A 115 5.98 -3.69 8.20
CA CYS A 115 6.04 -3.37 6.76
C CYS A 115 4.69 -3.35 6.02
N GLY A 116 3.57 -3.11 6.72
CA GLY A 116 2.24 -2.93 6.09
C GLY A 116 1.34 -4.16 6.14
N LEU A 117 0.14 -4.02 5.58
CA LEU A 117 -0.88 -5.08 5.45
C LEU A 117 -0.62 -5.86 4.17
N TYR A 118 -0.50 -7.18 4.28
CA TYR A 118 -0.50 -8.08 3.13
C TYR A 118 -1.90 -8.67 2.96
N SER A 119 -2.36 -8.76 1.72
CA SER A 119 -3.62 -9.41 1.40
C SER A 119 -3.51 -10.01 0.00
N LEU A 120 -3.82 -11.29 -0.10
CA LEU A 120 -4.01 -11.99 -1.35
C LEU A 120 -5.25 -11.36 -1.99
N LEU A 121 -5.05 -10.71 -3.13
CA LEU A 121 -6.14 -10.04 -3.85
C LEU A 121 -6.81 -11.02 -4.81
N CYS A 122 -6.01 -11.80 -5.54
CA CYS A 122 -6.49 -12.85 -6.42
C CYS A 122 -5.50 -14.00 -6.53
N LEU A 123 -6.00 -15.15 -6.96
CA LEU A 123 -5.22 -16.27 -7.46
C LEU A 123 -5.77 -16.70 -8.81
N GLU A 124 -4.90 -16.75 -9.82
CA GLU A 124 -5.22 -17.31 -11.13
C GLU A 124 -4.33 -18.54 -11.37
N GLU A 125 -4.95 -19.63 -11.83
CA GLU A 125 -4.26 -20.85 -12.23
C GLU A 125 -4.64 -21.15 -13.69
N ILE A 126 -3.66 -21.11 -14.59
CA ILE A 126 -3.84 -21.38 -16.03
C ILE A 126 -5.04 -20.58 -16.59
N ASP A 127 -4.96 -19.25 -16.48
CA ASP A 127 -5.97 -18.29 -16.94
C ASP A 127 -7.37 -18.46 -16.31
N THR A 128 -7.47 -19.18 -15.19
CA THR A 128 -8.73 -19.38 -14.46
C THR A 128 -8.63 -18.73 -13.08
N LEU A 129 -9.50 -17.76 -12.80
CA LEU A 129 -9.59 -17.11 -11.49
C LEU A 129 -10.10 -18.10 -10.44
N LYS A 130 -9.22 -18.50 -9.52
CA LYS A 130 -9.53 -19.44 -8.43
C LYS A 130 -10.05 -18.72 -7.20
N TYR A 131 -9.51 -17.55 -6.92
CA TYR A 131 -9.87 -16.74 -5.76
C TYR A 131 -9.82 -15.27 -6.13
N GLN A 132 -10.81 -14.52 -5.65
CA GLN A 132 -10.80 -13.07 -5.58
C GLN A 132 -11.23 -12.65 -4.19
N ASN A 133 -10.45 -11.75 -3.61
CA ASN A 133 -10.74 -11.18 -2.32
C ASN A 133 -12.02 -10.33 -2.42
N PRO A 134 -13.07 -10.62 -1.64
CA PRO A 134 -14.35 -9.93 -1.74
C PRO A 134 -14.28 -8.44 -1.37
N GLU A 135 -13.24 -8.03 -0.64
CA GLU A 135 -13.03 -6.63 -0.26
C GLU A 135 -12.43 -5.79 -1.40
N PHE A 136 -11.99 -6.41 -2.50
CA PHE A 136 -11.33 -5.75 -3.63
C PHE A 136 -12.02 -6.07 -4.96
N SER A 137 -12.30 -5.02 -5.75
CA SER A 137 -12.90 -5.16 -7.08
C SER A 137 -11.93 -5.65 -8.15
N THR A 138 -10.62 -5.58 -7.90
CA THR A 138 -9.56 -5.93 -8.86
C THR A 138 -8.39 -6.65 -8.20
N CYS A 139 -7.68 -7.47 -8.96
CA CYS A 139 -6.47 -8.19 -8.51
C CYS A 139 -5.23 -7.32 -8.32
N TYR A 140 -5.36 -6.03 -8.64
CA TYR A 140 -4.32 -5.03 -8.55
C TYR A 140 -4.78 -3.94 -7.59
N LEU A 141 -3.87 -3.51 -6.71
CA LEU A 141 -4.04 -2.26 -5.99
C LEU A 141 -3.74 -1.13 -6.97
N TYR A 142 -4.77 -0.61 -7.60
CA TYR A 142 -4.69 0.74 -8.13
C TYR A 142 -4.58 1.66 -6.92
N LEU A 143 -3.35 2.02 -6.55
CA LEU A 143 -3.15 3.34 -6.00
C LEU A 143 -3.69 4.24 -7.09
N THR A 144 -4.91 4.76 -6.91
CA THR A 144 -5.36 5.85 -7.77
C THR A 144 -4.33 6.95 -7.55
N GLY A 145 -3.32 6.98 -8.41
CA GLY A 145 -2.61 8.21 -8.71
C GLY A 145 -3.74 9.16 -9.01
N ILE A 146 -3.96 10.10 -8.08
CA ILE A 146 -4.96 11.16 -8.05
C ILE A 146 -5.83 11.03 -9.28
N GLU A 147 -7.07 10.52 -9.15
CA GLU A 147 -8.07 10.57 -10.23
C GLU A 147 -7.74 11.79 -11.03
N THR A 148 -7.33 11.65 -12.30
CA THR A 148 -6.98 12.80 -13.11
C THR A 148 -8.20 13.69 -13.08
N ILE A 149 -8.21 14.66 -12.16
CA ILE A 149 -9.29 15.60 -11.98
C ILE A 149 -9.26 16.25 -13.34
N GLN A 150 -10.29 15.99 -14.14
CA GLN A 150 -10.44 16.55 -15.48
C GLN A 150 -10.01 18.00 -15.37
N GLN A 151 -8.84 18.35 -15.95
CA GLN A 151 -8.10 19.59 -15.68
C GLN A 151 -9.02 20.71 -15.20
N THR A 152 -9.29 20.75 -13.89
CA THR A 152 -9.72 21.98 -13.28
C THR A 152 -8.46 22.81 -13.36
N LYS A 153 -8.60 24.04 -13.87
CA LYS A 153 -7.50 25.01 -13.92
C LYS A 153 -7.14 25.41 -12.48
N GLU A 154 -6.75 24.45 -11.66
CA GLU A 154 -6.37 24.72 -10.29
C GLU A 154 -5.07 25.51 -10.31
N PRO A 155 -4.97 26.54 -9.45
CA PRO A 155 -3.79 27.36 -9.41
C PRO A 155 -2.57 26.54 -9.00
N VAL A 156 -1.53 26.60 -9.83
CA VAL A 156 -0.25 25.97 -9.59
C VAL A 156 0.57 26.89 -8.70
N ILE A 157 0.80 26.48 -7.45
CA ILE A 157 1.55 27.24 -6.44
C ILE A 157 2.84 26.49 -6.12
N TYR A 158 3.98 27.17 -6.29
CA TYR A 158 5.31 26.60 -6.00
C TYR A 158 6.34 27.66 -5.62
N TYR A 159 7.42 27.23 -4.97
CA TYR A 159 8.57 28.09 -4.67
C TYR A 159 9.66 27.93 -5.73
N SER A 160 10.14 29.06 -6.28
CA SER A 160 11.25 29.12 -7.22
C SER A 160 12.52 29.55 -6.49
N ALA A 161 13.39 28.58 -6.19
CA ALA A 161 14.67 28.83 -5.49
C ALA A 161 15.62 29.75 -6.29
N GLN A 162 15.58 29.68 -7.62
CA GLN A 162 16.40 30.52 -8.50
C GLN A 162 16.03 32.01 -8.39
N SER A 163 14.74 32.31 -8.24
CA SER A 163 14.23 33.69 -8.20
C SER A 163 13.81 34.16 -6.81
N ASN A 164 13.96 33.32 -5.78
CA ASN A 164 13.50 33.57 -4.40
C ASN A 164 12.05 34.10 -4.34
N GLN A 165 11.16 33.46 -5.08
CA GLN A 165 9.76 33.89 -5.21
C GLN A 165 8.80 32.71 -5.08
N ILE A 166 7.66 32.98 -4.47
CA ILE A 166 6.49 32.10 -4.56
C ILE A 166 5.76 32.47 -5.84
N LYS A 167 5.58 31.49 -6.71
CA LYS A 167 4.90 31.65 -7.99
C LYS A 167 3.53 31.00 -7.90
N ILE A 168 2.53 31.74 -8.38
CA ILE A 168 1.15 31.28 -8.48
C ILE A 168 0.75 31.46 -9.92
N GLU A 169 0.38 30.38 -10.59
CA GLU A 169 -0.02 30.36 -12.00
C GLU A 169 -1.41 29.75 -12.14
N HIS A 170 -2.09 30.04 -13.26
CA HIS A 170 -3.43 29.51 -13.56
C HIS A 170 -4.50 29.92 -12.55
N LEU A 171 -4.44 31.16 -12.05
CA LEU A 171 -5.55 31.71 -11.26
C LEU A 171 -6.71 32.07 -12.20
N ASP A 172 -7.93 31.65 -11.86
CA ASP A 172 -9.14 32.01 -12.62
C ASP A 172 -9.34 33.52 -12.73
N SER A 173 -10.04 34.02 -13.74
CA SER A 173 -10.39 35.44 -13.82
C SER A 173 -11.32 35.83 -12.66
N GLY A 174 -10.94 36.82 -11.84
CA GLY A 174 -11.73 37.29 -10.70
C GLY A 174 -10.89 37.81 -9.55
N LEU A 175 -11.48 38.66 -8.70
CA LEU A 175 -10.81 39.25 -7.54
C LEU A 175 -10.57 38.18 -6.46
N LYS A 176 -9.32 38.01 -6.06
CA LYS A 176 -8.90 37.02 -5.06
C LYS A 176 -8.06 37.68 -3.98
N ILE A 177 -8.13 37.11 -2.78
CA ILE A 177 -7.27 37.46 -1.67
C ILE A 177 -6.29 36.30 -1.49
N ILE A 178 -5.00 36.60 -1.60
CA ILE A 178 -3.93 35.63 -1.39
C ILE A 178 -3.24 35.98 -0.08
N SER A 179 -3.16 35.04 0.84
CA SER A 179 -2.41 35.18 2.09
C SER A 179 -1.38 34.06 2.21
N ILE A 180 -0.20 34.44 2.70
CA ILE A 180 0.89 33.51 3.00
C ILE A 180 1.11 33.56 4.50
N THR A 181 1.10 32.40 5.16
CA THR A 181 1.39 32.24 6.58
C THR A 181 2.51 31.24 6.79
N ASP A 182 3.25 31.36 7.89
CA ASP A 182 4.10 30.26 8.36
C ASP A 182 3.29 29.20 9.12
N ILE A 183 3.93 28.10 9.51
CA ILE A 183 3.30 27.02 10.27
C ILE A 183 2.78 27.42 11.67
N SER A 184 3.22 28.57 12.20
CA SER A 184 2.68 29.10 13.45
C SER A 184 1.41 29.95 13.24
N GLY A 185 0.97 30.10 11.98
CA GLY A 185 -0.16 30.93 11.59
C GLY A 185 0.18 32.41 11.46
N ARG A 186 1.45 32.80 11.60
CA ARG A 186 1.87 34.21 11.44
C ARG A 186 1.83 34.57 9.96
N MET A 187 1.14 35.67 9.65
CA MET A 187 0.99 36.19 8.29
C MET A 187 2.29 36.82 7.79
N ILE A 188 2.83 36.26 6.71
CA ILE A 188 4.04 36.70 6.00
C ILE A 188 3.68 37.75 4.95
N SER A 189 2.60 37.52 4.20
CA SER A 189 2.15 38.42 3.15
C SER A 189 0.65 38.27 2.89
N ARG A 190 0.01 39.34 2.46
CA ARG A 190 -1.38 39.34 2.01
C ARG A 190 -1.55 40.32 0.87
N LEU A 191 -2.18 39.89 -0.21
CA LEU A 191 -2.45 40.73 -1.37
C LEU A 191 -3.83 40.43 -1.95
N THR A 192 -4.37 41.42 -2.64
CA THR A 192 -5.62 41.30 -3.39
C THR A 192 -5.32 41.51 -4.87
N THR A 193 -5.81 40.63 -5.73
CA THR A 193 -5.40 40.58 -7.15
C THR A 193 -6.50 39.99 -8.03
N SER A 194 -6.53 40.39 -9.30
CA SER A 194 -7.31 39.73 -10.34
C SER A 194 -6.43 39.07 -11.41
N GLU A 195 -5.10 39.06 -11.20
CA GLU A 195 -4.13 38.51 -12.15
C GLU A 195 -4.19 36.97 -12.18
N GLU A 196 -3.93 36.41 -13.37
CA GLU A 196 -3.84 34.97 -13.58
C GLU A 196 -2.50 34.37 -13.12
N LYS A 197 -1.46 35.22 -13.00
CA LYS A 197 -0.10 34.85 -12.61
C LYS A 197 0.49 35.88 -11.66
N ILE A 198 1.11 35.42 -10.58
CA ILE A 198 1.65 36.28 -9.52
C ILE A 198 2.98 35.75 -9.05
N ASN A 199 3.94 36.66 -8.90
CA ASN A 199 5.24 36.39 -8.31
C ASN A 199 5.36 37.19 -7.02
N ILE A 200 5.43 36.49 -5.88
CA ILE A 200 5.56 37.11 -4.57
C ILE A 200 7.00 36.95 -4.11
N PRO A 201 7.78 38.04 -3.98
CA PRO A 201 9.12 37.98 -3.41
C PRO A 201 9.08 37.36 -2.03
N TYR A 202 9.94 36.38 -1.78
CA TYR A 202 10.08 35.73 -0.49
C TYR A 202 11.49 35.96 0.05
N SER A 203 11.59 36.73 1.13
CA SER A 203 12.87 36.95 1.82
C SER A 203 13.30 35.66 2.53
N LYS A 204 14.55 35.24 2.35
CA LYS A 204 15.17 34.01 2.89
C LYS A 204 15.19 33.86 4.42
N SER A 205 14.52 34.73 5.17
CA SER A 205 14.56 34.74 6.63
C SER A 205 13.89 33.52 7.29
N THR A 206 13.18 32.69 6.54
CA THR A 206 12.52 31.48 7.07
C THR A 206 12.59 30.34 6.07
N LEU A 207 13.60 29.49 6.20
CA LEU A 207 13.56 28.13 5.65
C LEU A 207 12.45 27.35 6.37
N GLY A 208 11.73 26.49 5.64
CA GLY A 208 10.68 25.66 6.24
C GLY A 208 9.40 25.60 5.42
N ILE A 209 8.28 25.47 6.12
CA ILE A 209 6.97 25.27 5.52
C ILE A 209 6.16 26.57 5.63
N ILE A 210 5.51 26.94 4.53
CA ILE A 210 4.50 27.99 4.50
C ILE A 210 3.16 27.44 3.99
N VAL A 211 2.08 28.13 4.32
CA VAL A 211 0.74 27.88 3.78
C VAL A 211 0.33 29.07 2.94
N VAL A 212 -0.07 28.81 1.70
CA VAL A 212 -0.64 29.80 0.78
C VAL A 212 -2.14 29.55 0.72
N SER A 213 -2.92 30.54 1.12
CA SER A 213 -4.39 30.53 1.06
C SER A 213 -4.87 31.48 -0.02
N ILE A 214 -5.76 31.02 -0.90
CA ILE A 214 -6.37 31.81 -1.96
C ILE A 214 -7.88 31.81 -1.72
N VAL A 215 -8.45 32.99 -1.53
CA VAL A 215 -9.88 33.18 -1.31
C VAL A 215 -10.49 33.81 -2.55
N HIS A 216 -11.48 33.13 -3.16
CA HIS A 216 -12.26 33.62 -4.29
C HIS A 216 -13.76 33.49 -3.96
N GLY A 217 -14.42 34.60 -3.63
CA GLY A 217 -15.80 34.56 -3.13
C GLY A 217 -15.90 33.75 -1.83
N GLN A 218 -16.66 32.65 -1.85
CA GLN A 218 -16.80 31.71 -0.71
C GLN A 218 -15.80 30.54 -0.76
N GLN A 219 -15.02 30.39 -1.85
CA GLN A 219 -14.07 29.30 -1.99
C GLN A 219 -12.72 29.68 -1.36
N VAL A 220 -12.14 28.73 -0.65
CA VAL A 220 -10.80 28.86 -0.05
C VAL A 220 -9.95 27.67 -0.50
N LEU A 221 -8.86 27.96 -1.22
CA LEU A 221 -7.85 26.98 -1.59
C LEU A 221 -6.63 27.17 -0.69
N ASN A 222 -6.17 26.09 -0.04
CA ASN A 222 -4.98 26.12 0.81
C ASN A 222 -3.93 25.18 0.23
N LYS A 223 -2.69 25.67 0.11
CA LYS A 223 -1.56 24.87 -0.37
C LYS A 223 -0.35 25.05 0.51
N LYS A 224 0.20 23.91 0.95
CA LYS A 224 1.48 23.85 1.66
C LYS A 224 2.62 23.98 0.65
N VAL A 225 3.57 24.86 0.91
CA VAL A 225 4.79 25.01 0.10
C VAL A 225 6.02 24.85 0.99
N VAL A 226 6.96 24.04 0.54
CA VAL A 226 8.24 23.82 1.24
C VAL A 226 9.30 24.73 0.61
N ILE A 227 9.96 25.52 1.44
CA ILE A 227 11.01 26.45 1.07
C ILE A 227 12.35 25.89 1.56
N ARG A 228 13.27 25.66 0.63
CA ARG A 228 14.61 25.12 0.84
C ARG A 228 15.66 26.09 0.33
#